data_AF-A0AA36DSZ1-F1
#
_entry.id   AF-A0AA36DSZ1-F1
#
_cell.length_a   1.000
_cell.length_b   1.000
_cell.length_c   1.000
_cell.angle_alpha   90.00
_cell.angle_beta   90.00
_cell.angle_gamma   90.00
#
_symmetry.space_group_name_H-M   'P 1'
#
loop_
_entity.id
_entity.type
_entity.pdbx_description
1 polymer ?
#
loop_
_entity_poly.entity_id
_entity_poly.type
_entity_poly.pdbx_seq_one_letter_code
_entity_poly.pdbx_strand_id
1 'polypeptide(L)' 'MIQRQQLRRGARLIVVTVGRLNHFIDEGYISLREVKYLFLDEAGRMLDMGFEDSINFIFSHPSLTAKEERHSNV' A
#
# COMPACT_ATOMS: atom_id res chain seq x y z
N MET A 1 -17.87 -0.02 -6.95
CA MET A 1 -18.51 1.16 -6.34
C MET A 1 -18.31 1.20 -4.82
N ILE A 2 -18.65 0.14 -4.08
CA ILE A 2 -18.62 0.13 -2.60
C ILE A 2 -17.23 0.44 -2.01
N GLN A 3 -16.15 -0.18 -2.52
CA GLN A 3 -14.79 0.06 -2.00
C GLN A 3 -14.37 1.54 -2.07
N ARG A 4 -14.58 2.21 -3.21
CA ARG A 4 -14.26 3.63 -3.40
C ARG A 4 -15.06 4.53 -2.45
N GLN A 5 -16.34 4.22 -2.22
CA GLN A 5 -17.18 4.97 -1.31
C GLN A 5 -16.72 4.85 0.15
N GLN A 6 -16.24 3.67 0.56
CA GLN A 6 -15.66 3.48 1.90
C GLN A 6 -14.33 4.22 2.05
N LEU A 7 -13.45 4.17 1.03
CA LEU A 7 -12.18 4.92 1.05
C LEU A 7 -12.41 6.43 1.16
N ARG A 8 -13.44 6.96 0.49
CA ARG A 8 -13.81 8.39 0.58
C ARG A 8 -14.29 8.83 1.97
N ARG A 9 -14.73 7.89 2.82
CA ARG A 9 -15.07 8.19 4.23
C ARG A 9 -13.84 8.29 5.13
N GLY A 10 -12.66 7.93 4.61
CA GLY A 10 -11.43 7.80 5.37
C GLY A 10 -11.32 6.43 6.04
N ALA A 11 -10.08 5.97 6.20
CA ALA A 11 -9.76 4.72 6.88
C ALA A 11 -8.48 4.91 7.72
N ARG A 12 -8.47 4.36 8.93
CA ARG A 12 -7.27 4.35 9.81
C ARG A 12 -6.43 3.09 9.63
N LEU A 13 -7.05 2.01 9.16
CA LEU A 13 -6.43 0.73 8.85
C LEU A 13 -6.99 0.26 7.52
N ILE A 14 -6.12 -0.19 6.62
CA ILE A 14 -6.51 -0.75 5.34
C ILE A 14 -5.81 -2.11 5.21
N VAL A 15 -6.61 -3.15 5.00
CA VAL A 15 -6.12 -4.47 4.59
C VAL A 15 -6.51 -4.64 3.14
N VAL A 16 -5.53 -4.89 2.29
CA VAL A 16 -5.70 -4.87 0.83
C VAL A 16 -4.63 -5.74 0.17
N THR A 17 -4.99 -6.37 -0.95
CA THR A 17 -4.03 -7.08 -1.79
C THR A 17 -3.18 -6.09 -2.59
N VAL A 18 -1.88 -6.34 -2.72
CA VAL A 18 -0.90 -5.43 -3.35
C VAL A 18 -1.38 -4.82 -4.67
N GLY A 19 -1.85 -5.63 -5.62
CA GLY A 19 -2.28 -5.10 -6.93
C GLY A 19 -3.49 -4.14 -6.84
N ARG A 20 -4.35 -4.31 -5.84
CA ARG A 20 -5.51 -3.44 -5.62
C ARG A 20 -5.12 -2.13 -4.94
N LEU A 21 -4.11 -2.17 -4.08
CA LEU A 21 -3.54 -0.98 -3.45
C LEU A 21 -2.94 -0.06 -4.51
N ASN A 22 -2.14 -0.60 -5.44
CA ASN A 22 -1.53 0.18 -6.52
C ASN A 22 -2.57 0.91 -7.35
N HIS A 23 -3.61 0.20 -7.77
CA HIS A 23 -4.74 0.81 -8.50
C HIS A 23 -5.40 1.96 -7.72
N PHE A 24 -5.52 1.87 -6.39
CA PHE A 24 -6.09 2.97 -5.60
C PHE A 24 -5.14 4.14 -5.38
N ILE A 25 -3.83 3.90 -5.38
CA ILE A 25 -2.81 4.95 -5.35
C ILE A 25 -2.83 5.71 -6.69
N ASP A 26 -2.80 4.98 -7.82
CA ASP A 26 -2.82 5.55 -9.16
C ASP A 26 -4.09 6.37 -9.44
N GLU A 27 -5.26 5.88 -8.99
CA GLU A 27 -6.52 6.61 -9.10
C GLU A 27 -6.66 7.76 -8.07
N GLY A 28 -5.71 7.94 -7.15
CA GLY A 28 -5.71 9.01 -6.14
C GLY A 28 -6.70 8.81 -5.00
N TYR A 29 -7.22 7.59 -4.79
CA TYR A 29 -8.11 7.27 -3.66
C TYR A 29 -7.36 7.04 -2.35
N ILE A 30 -6.08 6.64 -2.41
CA ILE A 30 -5.22 6.41 -1.24
C ILE A 30 -3.93 7.23 -1.39
N SER A 31 -3.58 7.95 -0.33
CA SER A 31 -2.31 8.66 -0.19
C SER A 31 -1.40 7.92 0.78
N LEU A 32 -0.11 7.83 0.46
CA LEU A 32 0.90 7.20 1.32
C LEU A 32 1.60 8.17 2.29
N ARG A 33 1.24 9.46 2.27
CA ARG A 33 1.95 10.54 3.00
C ARG A 33 1.94 10.41 4.51
N GLU A 34 0.92 9.78 5.07
CA GLU A 34 0.73 9.65 6.52
C GLU A 34 0.81 8.19 7.00
N VAL A 35 1.40 7.31 6.19
CA VAL A 35 1.51 5.88 6.51
C VAL A 35 2.63 5.66 7.51
N LYS A 36 2.25 5.46 8.77
CA LYS A 36 3.18 5.14 9.87
C LYS A 36 3.55 3.67 9.97
N TYR A 37 2.68 2.80 9.45
CA TYR A 37 2.82 1.35 9.54
C TYR A 37 2.47 0.73 8.20
N LEU A 38 3.41 -0.03 7.63
CA LEU A 38 3.18 -0.80 6.41
C LEU A 38 3.75 -2.20 6.62
N PHE A 39 2.87 -3.20 6.54
CA PHE A 39 3.27 -4.60 6.67
C PHE A 39 2.91 -5.37 5.41
N LEU A 40 3.81 -6.25 4.99
CA LEU A 40 3.54 -7.26 3.97
C LEU A 40 3.42 -8.61 4.67
N ASP A 41 2.27 -9.25 4.52
CA ASP A 41 2.08 -10.62 4.99
C ASP A 41 2.48 -11.57 3.86
N GLU A 42 3.37 -12.52 4.13
CA GLU A 42 3.73 -13.57 3.16
C GLU A 42 4.40 -13.02 1.90
N ALA A 43 5.32 -12.06 2.10
CA ALA A 43 6.07 -11.39 1.05
C ALA A 43 6.77 -12.39 0.09
N GLY A 44 7.33 -13.48 0.61
CA GLY A 44 7.93 -14.54 -0.22
C GLY A 44 6.97 -15.10 -1.26
N ARG A 45 5.73 -15.42 -0.87
CA ARG A 45 4.71 -15.89 -1.82
C ARG A 45 4.31 -14.82 -2.82
N MET A 46 4.28 -13.56 -2.41
CA MET A 46 3.99 -12.46 -3.35
C MET A 46 5.08 -12.34 -4.42
N LEU A 47 6.35 -12.54 -4.06
CA LEU A 47 7.45 -12.57 -5.03
C LEU A 47 7.30 -13.76 -5.99
N ASP A 48 6.99 -14.95 -5.48
CA ASP A 48 6.73 -16.14 -6.32
C ASP A 48 5.57 -15.94 -7.30
N MET A 49 4.57 -15.14 -6.90
CA MET A 49 3.42 -14.76 -7.75
C MET A 49 3.73 -13.63 -8.73
N GLY A 50 4.96 -13.09 -8.75
CA GLY A 50 5.38 -12.02 -9.66
C GLY A 50 4.92 -10.62 -9.23
N PHE A 51 4.61 -10.39 -7.95
CA PHE A 51 4.21 -9.07 -7.45
C PHE A 51 5.38 -8.15 -7.09
N GLU A 52 6.61 -8.53 -7.43
CA GLU A 52 7.82 -7.75 -7.11
C GLU A 52 7.70 -6.28 -7.55
N ASP A 53 7.34 -6.04 -8.82
CA ASP A 53 7.17 -4.67 -9.33
C ASP A 53 6.09 -3.90 -8.58
N SER A 54 5.01 -4.59 -8.20
CA SER A 54 3.91 -3.96 -7.48
C SER A 54 4.30 -3.59 -6.04
N ILE A 55 5.12 -4.42 -5.39
CA ILE A 55 5.69 -4.12 -4.07
C ILE A 55 6.67 -2.96 -4.18
N ASN A 56 7.57 -3.01 -5.16
CA ASN A 56 8.56 -1.97 -5.41
C ASN A 56 7.89 -0.62 -5.68
N PHE A 57 6.80 -0.59 -6.45
CA PHE A 57 6.00 0.62 -6.68
C PHE A 57 5.55 1.26 -5.36
N ILE A 58 5.04 0.48 -4.40
CA ILE A 58 4.58 1.00 -3.11
C ILE A 58 5.76 1.50 -2.27
N PHE A 59 6.80 0.68 -2.11
CA PHE A 59 7.92 0.98 -1.21
C PHE A 59 8.84 2.08 -1.72
N SER A 60 8.90 2.31 -3.04
CA SER A 60 9.66 3.39 -3.66
C SER A 60 8.80 4.63 -3.95
N HIS A 61 7.51 4.62 -3.62
CA HIS A 61 6.61 5.70 -3.95
C HIS A 61 7.10 7.03 -3.31
N PRO A 62 7.26 8.13 -4.07
CA PRO A 62 7.83 9.37 -3.56
C PRO A 62 7.08 10.01 -2.38
N SER A 63 5.79 9.70 -2.26
CA SER A 63 4.94 10.21 -1.18
C SER A 63 4.90 9.30 0.04
N LEU A 64 5.56 8.14 0.03
CA LEU A 64 5.57 7.26 1.19
C LEU A 64 6.42 7.92 2.29
N THR A 65 5.90 7.93 3.51
CA THR A 65 6.63 8.41 4.68
C THR A 65 8.01 7.74 4.77
N ALA A 66 9.04 8.54 5.08
CA ALA A 66 10.43 8.10 5.12
C ALA A 66 10.60 6.86 6.00
N LYS A 67 11.56 5.99 5.66
CA LYS A 67 11.76 4.71 6.35
C LYS A 67 12.11 4.92 7.83
N GLU A 68 12.75 6.02 8.15
CA GLU A 68 13.13 6.44 9.50
C GLU A 68 11.92 6.88 10.35
N GLU A 69 10.84 7.30 9.68
CA GLU A 69 9.62 7.83 10.30
C GLU A 69 8.45 6.82 10.25
N ARG A 70 8.62 5.67 9.58
CA ARG A 70 7.62 4.60 9.52
C ARG A 70 8.18 3.27 10.02
N HIS A 71 7.30 2.47 10.62
CA HIS A 71 7.58 1.07 10.92
C HIS A 71 7.13 0.19 9.77
N SER A 72 8.00 -0.72 9.33
CA SER A 72 7.66 -1.71 8.32
C SER A 72 8.46 -2.99 8.44
N ASN A 73 7.82 -4.11 8.11
CA ASN A 73 8.50 -5.35 7.77
C ASN A 73 8.47 -5.57 6.25
N VAL A 74 9.45 -6.33 5.76
CA VAL A 74 9.41 -7.01 4.47
C VAL A 74 9.51 -8.50 4.79
#